data_AF-A0AAV5SRS7-F1
#
_entry.id   AF-A0AAV5SRS7-F1
#
_cell.length_a   1.000
_cell.length_b   1.000
_cell.length_c   1.000
_cell.angle_alpha   90.00
_cell.angle_beta   90.00
_cell.angle_gamma   90.00
#
_symmetry.space_group_name_H-M   'P 1'
#
loop_
_entity.id
_entity.type
_entity.pdbx_description
1 polymer ?
#
loop_
_entity_poly.entity_id
_entity_poly.type
_entity_poly.pdbx_seq_one_letter_code
_entity_poly.pdbx_strand_id
1 'polypeptide(L)'
;MLAIVMGSVTQNFIDATVQLLKATTQAERHAAYDTFSSAVIQSCIDYAIVGACIFVAASIQVSCYLTACERMTDRLRRAFVKALLRQDIAWFDKSRSGTLAFKLFDNLERVREGTGDKVALLIQYTAQFLGGFIVAFSYDWRLTLIMMSLSPIMIFCGGFIAKVMATATAAQAKRYAVAGSIAEEVLSSIRTVHAFNAQQHEVDRFEKALEAGRTEGIKKSIVVGAGLALTFLTIFA
;
A
#
# COMPACT_ATOMS: atom_id res chain seq x y z
N MET A 1 -7.07 -8.68 -18.61
CA MET A 1 -7.17 -10.02 -19.22
C MET A 1 -8.08 -10.94 -18.42
N LEU A 2 -7.86 -11.16 -17.11
CA LEU A 2 -8.73 -12.02 -16.28
C LEU A 2 -10.22 -11.60 -16.32
N ALA A 3 -10.49 -10.29 -16.26
CA ALA A 3 -11.85 -9.74 -16.34
C ALA A 3 -12.54 -9.99 -17.70
N ILE A 4 -11.77 -10.11 -18.79
CA ILE A 4 -12.30 -10.43 -20.12
C ILE A 4 -12.73 -11.89 -20.17
N VAL A 5 -11.87 -12.79 -19.70
CA VAL A 5 -12.18 -14.22 -19.65
C VAL A 5 -13.37 -14.46 -18.73
N MET A 6 -13.50 -13.71 -17.63
CA MET A 6 -14.70 -13.76 -16.79
C MET A 6 -15.93 -13.22 -17.52
N GLY A 7 -15.78 -12.15 -18.31
CA GLY A 7 -16.84 -11.61 -19.15
C GLY A 7 -17.35 -12.63 -20.18
N SER A 8 -16.45 -13.29 -20.91
CA SER A 8 -16.81 -14.33 -21.89
C SER A 8 -17.42 -15.55 -21.22
N VAL A 9 -16.90 -15.96 -20.06
CA VAL A 9 -17.49 -17.04 -19.26
C VAL A 9 -18.92 -16.68 -18.87
N THR A 10 -19.15 -15.47 -18.36
CA THR A 10 -20.48 -15.00 -17.94
C THR A 10 -21.45 -14.97 -19.14
N GLN A 11 -20.99 -14.53 -20.32
CA GLN A 11 -21.81 -14.57 -21.53
C GLN A 11 -22.12 -16.00 -21.97
N ASN A 12 -21.16 -16.92 -21.91
CA ASN A 12 -21.38 -18.34 -22.20
C ASN A 12 -22.41 -18.97 -21.24
N PHE A 13 -22.41 -18.58 -19.96
CA PHE A 13 -23.43 -19.00 -18.99
C PHE A 13 -24.82 -18.46 -19.31
N ILE A 14 -24.91 -17.19 -19.75
CA ILE A 14 -26.18 -16.57 -20.15
C ILE A 14 -26.72 -17.26 -21.41
N ASP A 15 -25.88 -17.47 -22.42
CA ASP A 15 -26.27 -18.13 -23.66
C ASP A 15 -26.69 -19.58 -23.45
N ALA A 16 -25.97 -20.33 -22.61
CA ALA A 16 -26.35 -21.68 -22.23
C ALA A 16 -27.70 -21.71 -21.48
N THR A 17 -27.95 -20.75 -20.59
CA THR A 17 -29.23 -20.64 -19.88
C THR A 17 -30.37 -20.33 -20.85
N VAL A 18 -30.16 -19.42 -21.80
CA VAL A 18 -31.13 -19.06 -22.84
C VAL A 18 -31.41 -20.25 -23.78
N GLN A 19 -30.38 -21.01 -24.17
CA GLN A 19 -30.53 -22.21 -25.00
C GLN A 19 -31.27 -23.33 -24.25
N LEU A 20 -30.99 -23.54 -22.97
CA LEU A 20 -31.70 -24.52 -22.13
C LEU A 20 -33.16 -24.14 -21.85
N LEU A 21 -33.49 -22.84 -21.84
CA LEU A 21 -34.88 -22.34 -21.75
C LEU A 21 -35.66 -22.53 -23.06
N LYS A 22 -35.00 -22.36 -24.21
CA LYS A 22 -35.62 -22.50 -25.55
C LYS A 22 -35.73 -23.96 -26.02
N ALA A 23 -34.87 -24.84 -25.51
CA ALA A 23 -34.89 -26.26 -25.84
C ALA A 23 -36.20 -26.91 -25.37
N THR A 24 -37.04 -27.31 -26.32
CA THR A 24 -38.34 -27.95 -26.05
C THR A 24 -38.21 -29.48 -26.02
N THR A 25 -37.10 -29.99 -26.57
CA THR A 25 -36.85 -31.42 -26.78
C THR A 25 -35.66 -31.91 -25.93
N GLN A 26 -35.73 -33.14 -25.39
CA GLN A 26 -34.65 -33.71 -24.56
C GLN A 26 -33.30 -33.77 -25.30
N ALA A 27 -33.32 -34.03 -26.60
CA ALA A 27 -32.12 -34.06 -27.45
C ALA A 27 -31.44 -32.68 -27.60
N GLU A 28 -32.22 -31.60 -27.68
CA GLU A 28 -31.71 -30.22 -27.76
C GLU A 28 -31.09 -29.78 -26.44
N ARG A 29 -31.66 -30.23 -25.31
CA ARG A 29 -31.06 -30.03 -23.99
C ARG A 29 -29.70 -30.69 -23.89
N HIS A 30 -29.57 -31.96 -24.31
CA HIS A 30 -28.28 -32.66 -24.29
C HIS A 30 -27.21 -31.95 -25.15
N ALA A 31 -27.56 -31.51 -26.36
CA ALA A 31 -26.65 -30.75 -27.22
C ALA A 31 -26.22 -29.40 -26.61
N ALA A 32 -27.13 -28.70 -25.92
CA ALA A 32 -26.82 -27.48 -25.19
C ALA A 32 -25.88 -27.73 -24.00
N TYR A 33 -26.06 -28.85 -23.28
CA TYR A 33 -25.14 -29.25 -22.20
C TYR A 33 -23.74 -29.58 -22.70
N ASP A 34 -23.60 -30.27 -23.84
CA ASP A 34 -22.29 -30.60 -24.42
C ASP A 34 -21.54 -29.34 -24.90
N THR A 35 -22.28 -28.41 -25.52
CA THR A 35 -21.74 -27.11 -25.95
C THR A 35 -21.30 -26.26 -24.74
N PHE A 36 -22.08 -26.28 -23.66
CA PHE A 36 -21.72 -25.59 -22.43
C PHE A 36 -20.51 -26.22 -21.72
N SER A 37 -20.49 -27.55 -21.61
CA SER A 37 -19.37 -28.29 -20.99
C SER A 37 -18.05 -28.01 -21.70
N SER A 38 -18.04 -28.05 -23.03
CA SER A 38 -16.84 -27.73 -23.83
C SER A 38 -16.38 -26.26 -23.64
N ALA A 39 -17.30 -25.30 -23.60
CA ALA A 39 -16.98 -23.89 -23.34
C ALA A 39 -16.39 -23.65 -21.93
N VAL A 40 -16.89 -24.36 -20.92
CA VAL A 40 -16.36 -24.30 -19.55
C VAL A 40 -14.96 -24.91 -19.49
N ILE A 41 -14.75 -26.08 -20.09
CA ILE A 41 -13.44 -26.74 -20.13
C ILE A 41 -12.40 -25.83 -20.81
N GLN A 42 -12.75 -25.20 -21.93
CA GLN A 42 -11.85 -24.27 -22.62
C GLN A 42 -11.51 -23.05 -21.75
N SER A 43 -12.49 -22.49 -21.05
CA SER A 43 -12.26 -21.38 -20.11
C SER A 43 -11.35 -21.78 -18.95
N CYS A 44 -11.52 -23.00 -18.40
CA CYS A 44 -10.64 -23.54 -17.36
C CYS A 44 -9.19 -23.69 -17.83
N ILE A 45 -8.98 -24.14 -19.07
CA ILE A 45 -7.65 -24.26 -19.68
C ILE A 45 -7.00 -22.87 -19.83
N ASP A 46 -7.75 -21.88 -20.33
CA ASP A 46 -7.25 -20.50 -20.47
C ASP A 46 -6.83 -19.90 -19.11
N TYR A 47 -7.60 -20.12 -18.04
CA TYR A 47 -7.21 -19.69 -16.69
C TYR A 47 -5.97 -20.41 -16.17
N ALA A 48 -5.84 -21.72 -16.44
CA ALA A 48 -4.67 -22.48 -16.04
C ALA A 48 -3.40 -21.98 -16.74
N ILE A 49 -3.48 -21.69 -18.05
CA ILE A 49 -2.37 -21.13 -18.84
C ILE A 49 -2.00 -19.75 -18.31
N VAL A 50 -2.97 -18.85 -18.14
CA VAL A 50 -2.73 -17.50 -17.61
C VAL A 50 -2.13 -17.56 -16.20
N GLY A 51 -2.62 -18.45 -15.34
CA GLY A 51 -2.07 -18.66 -14.00
C GLY A 51 -0.60 -19.11 -14.02
N ALA A 52 -0.26 -20.08 -14.88
CA ALA A 52 1.11 -20.53 -15.06
C ALA A 52 2.02 -19.41 -15.59
N CYS A 53 1.55 -18.64 -16.59
CA CYS A 53 2.28 -17.50 -17.12
C CYS A 53 2.54 -16.42 -16.07
N ILE A 54 1.52 -16.06 -15.26
CA ILE A 54 1.65 -15.08 -14.19
C ILE A 54 2.64 -15.57 -13.14
N PHE A 55 2.59 -16.85 -12.74
CA PHE A 55 3.50 -17.41 -11.76
C PHE A 55 4.96 -17.29 -12.21
N VAL A 56 5.26 -17.67 -13.46
CA VAL A 56 6.61 -17.59 -14.03
C VAL A 56 7.04 -16.12 -14.17
N ALA A 57 6.19 -15.26 -14.74
CA ALA A 57 6.50 -13.85 -14.95
C ALA A 57 6.73 -13.10 -13.63
N ALA A 58 5.88 -13.33 -12.61
CA ALA A 58 6.02 -12.71 -11.30
C ALA A 58 7.29 -13.18 -10.59
N SER A 59 7.60 -14.47 -10.65
CA SER A 59 8.82 -15.03 -10.05
C SER A 59 10.09 -14.43 -10.67
N ILE A 60 10.11 -14.30 -12.01
CA ILE A 60 11.23 -13.67 -12.73
C ILE A 60 11.32 -12.18 -12.39
N GLN A 61 10.18 -11.47 -12.40
CA GLN A 61 10.12 -10.04 -12.07
C GLN A 61 10.72 -9.79 -10.69
N VAL A 62 10.19 -10.44 -9.65
CA VAL A 62 10.63 -10.25 -8.26
C VAL A 62 12.11 -10.60 -8.13
N SER A 63 12.55 -11.76 -8.63
CA SER A 63 13.95 -12.19 -8.55
C SER A 63 14.92 -11.20 -9.20
N CYS A 64 14.56 -10.67 -10.37
CA CYS A 64 15.38 -9.69 -11.10
C CYS A 64 15.50 -8.37 -10.32
N TYR A 65 14.39 -7.83 -9.80
CA TYR A 65 14.38 -6.60 -9.04
C TYR A 65 15.15 -6.72 -7.72
N LEU A 66 14.96 -7.81 -6.94
CA LEU A 66 15.71 -8.02 -5.70
C LEU A 66 17.22 -8.10 -5.98
N THR A 67 17.62 -8.89 -6.99
CA THR A 67 19.04 -9.03 -7.35
C THR A 67 19.66 -7.70 -7.76
N ALA A 68 18.95 -6.88 -8.54
CA ALA A 68 19.40 -5.55 -8.93
C ALA A 68 19.57 -4.62 -7.72
N CYS A 69 18.61 -4.66 -6.79
CA CYS A 69 18.62 -3.81 -5.60
C CYS A 69 19.72 -4.19 -4.61
N GLU A 70 20.00 -5.49 -4.44
CA GLU A 70 21.12 -5.95 -3.63
C GLU A 70 22.46 -5.49 -4.21
N ARG A 71 22.67 -5.65 -5.52
CA ARG A 71 23.88 -5.17 -6.21
C ARG A 71 24.08 -3.67 -6.07
N MET A 72 22.99 -2.90 -6.18
CA MET A 72 23.02 -1.45 -6.00
C MET A 72 23.38 -1.07 -4.56
N THR A 73 22.75 -1.71 -3.57
CA THR A 73 22.98 -1.47 -2.14
C THR A 73 24.42 -1.80 -1.75
N ASP A 74 24.97 -2.90 -2.27
CA ASP A 74 26.36 -3.28 -2.01
C ASP A 74 27.37 -2.34 -2.64
N ARG A 75 27.09 -1.84 -3.85
CA ARG A 75 27.92 -0.80 -4.48
C ARG A 75 27.89 0.49 -3.65
N LEU A 76 26.72 0.88 -3.16
CA LEU A 76 26.54 2.07 -2.32
C LEU A 76 27.29 1.94 -0.99
N ARG A 77 27.19 0.77 -0.32
CA ARG A 77 27.97 0.45 0.89
C ARG A 77 29.47 0.62 0.68
N ARG A 78 30.01 0.03 -0.39
CA ARG A 78 31.45 0.10 -0.70
C ARG A 78 31.89 1.52 -1.04
N ALA A 79 31.11 2.23 -1.85
CA ALA A 79 31.40 3.61 -2.24
C ALA A 79 31.38 4.55 -1.02
N PHE A 80 30.42 4.36 -0.11
CA PHE A 80 30.32 5.17 1.10
C PHE A 80 31.51 4.93 2.03
N VAL A 81 31.86 3.67 2.33
CA VAL A 81 33.04 3.38 3.18
C VAL A 81 34.31 3.96 2.57
N LYS A 82 34.47 3.87 1.26
CA LYS A 82 35.60 4.48 0.54
C LYS A 82 35.62 6.01 0.66
N ALA A 83 34.46 6.66 0.58
CA ALA A 83 34.35 8.11 0.76
C ALA A 83 34.62 8.52 2.21
N LEU A 84 34.13 7.75 3.18
CA LEU A 84 34.32 7.98 4.61
C LEU A 84 35.80 7.91 5.00
N LEU A 85 36.54 6.92 4.48
CA LEU A 85 37.99 6.78 4.72
C LEU A 85 38.85 7.89 4.09
N ARG A 86 38.30 8.67 3.14
CA ARG A 86 38.98 9.80 2.50
C ARG A 86 38.75 11.14 3.21
N GLN A 87 37.94 11.15 4.26
CA GLN A 87 37.51 12.36 4.93
C GLN A 87 38.52 12.81 6.00
N ASP A 88 38.70 14.12 6.18
CA ASP A 88 39.65 14.69 7.14
C ASP A 88 39.24 14.46 8.60
N ILE A 89 40.22 14.40 9.50
CA ILE A 89 40.02 14.23 10.96
C ILE A 89 39.12 15.34 11.54
N ALA A 90 39.24 16.58 11.05
CA ALA A 90 38.38 17.69 11.48
C ALA A 90 36.88 17.47 11.18
N TRP A 91 36.54 16.64 10.18
CA TRP A 91 35.16 16.25 9.92
C TRP A 91 34.67 15.17 10.88
N PHE A 92 35.56 14.25 11.27
CA PHE A 92 35.27 13.24 12.29
C PHE A 92 35.12 13.85 13.70
N ASP A 93 35.87 14.91 14.01
CA ASP A 93 35.71 15.63 15.30
C ASP A 93 34.36 16.35 15.40
N LYS A 94 33.83 16.84 14.27
CA LYS A 94 32.46 17.42 14.21
C LYS A 94 31.37 16.35 14.22
N SER A 95 31.64 15.15 13.72
CA SER A 95 30.66 14.08 13.55
C SER A 95 30.84 13.03 14.64
N ARG A 96 30.04 13.11 15.71
CA ARG A 96 30.09 12.18 16.88
C ARG A 96 30.18 10.70 16.43
N SER A 97 31.41 10.18 16.42
CA SER A 97 31.83 8.95 15.70
C SER A 97 30.97 7.72 15.99
N GLY A 98 30.48 7.56 17.23
CA GLY A 98 29.71 6.39 17.65
C GLY A 98 28.32 6.21 17.00
N THR A 99 27.72 7.27 16.42
CA THR A 99 26.39 7.17 15.78
C THR A 99 26.41 7.20 14.26
N LEU A 100 27.56 7.50 13.66
CA LEU A 100 27.67 7.69 12.22
C LEU A 100 27.51 6.37 11.45
N ALA A 101 28.18 5.31 11.92
CA ALA A 101 28.06 3.98 11.32
C ALA A 101 26.63 3.44 11.44
N PHE A 102 25.98 3.62 12.60
CA PHE A 102 24.59 3.20 12.79
C PHE A 102 23.63 3.97 11.89
N LYS A 103 23.76 5.31 11.83
CA LYS A 103 22.96 6.15 10.92
C LYS A 103 23.18 5.75 9.46
N LEU A 104 24.40 5.38 9.08
CA LEU A 104 24.68 4.89 7.73
C LEU A 104 23.91 3.60 7.45
N PHE A 105 24.01 2.59 8.32
CA PHE A 105 23.30 1.33 8.12
C PHE A 105 21.78 1.54 8.04
N ASP A 106 21.22 2.39 8.90
CA ASP A 106 19.80 2.77 8.85
C ASP A 106 19.43 3.45 7.52
N ASN A 107 20.21 4.43 7.05
CA ASN A 107 19.94 5.10 5.77
C ASN A 107 20.07 4.16 4.57
N LEU A 108 21.06 3.26 4.57
CA LEU A 108 21.22 2.28 3.50
C LEU A 108 20.08 1.27 3.47
N GLU A 109 19.59 0.85 4.64
CA GLU A 109 18.43 -0.05 4.71
C GLU A 109 17.17 0.65 4.21
N ARG A 110 16.94 1.91 4.57
CA ARG A 110 15.82 2.71 4.01
C ARG A 110 15.90 2.85 2.50
N VAL A 111 17.10 3.03 1.94
CA VAL A 111 17.30 3.08 0.48
C VAL A 111 17.00 1.72 -0.16
N ARG A 112 17.43 0.63 0.48
CA ARG A 112 17.14 -0.74 0.02
C ARG A 112 15.63 -1.02 0.04
N GLU A 113 14.94 -0.67 1.12
CA GLU A 113 13.48 -0.80 1.25
C GLU A 113 12.74 0.05 0.19
N GLY A 114 13.21 1.28 -0.05
CA GLY A 114 12.62 2.18 -1.04
C GLY A 114 12.86 1.75 -2.49
N THR A 115 14.02 1.16 -2.79
CA THR A 115 14.41 0.81 -4.16
C THR A 115 14.04 -0.62 -4.55
N GLY A 116 13.94 -1.53 -3.57
CA GLY A 116 13.61 -2.95 -3.73
C GLY A 116 12.23 -3.20 -4.30
N ASP A 117 11.35 -3.77 -3.49
CA ASP A 117 10.04 -4.21 -3.95
C ASP A 117 9.13 -3.04 -4.31
N LYS A 118 9.34 -1.87 -3.71
CA LYS A 118 8.47 -0.71 -3.91
C LYS A 118 8.54 -0.17 -5.34
N VAL A 119 9.72 -0.10 -5.94
CA VAL A 119 9.88 0.36 -7.33
C VAL A 119 9.26 -0.64 -8.30
N ALA A 120 9.48 -1.94 -8.07
CA ALA A 120 8.89 -3.01 -8.87
C ALA A 120 7.35 -2.94 -8.85
N LEU A 121 6.76 -2.76 -7.67
CA LEU A 121 5.32 -2.57 -7.50
C LEU A 121 4.82 -1.28 -8.16
N LEU A 122 5.57 -0.19 -8.08
CA LEU A 122 5.18 1.09 -8.71
C LEU A 122 5.08 0.95 -10.23
N ILE A 123 6.08 0.32 -10.85
CA ILE A 123 6.08 0.04 -12.29
C ILE A 123 4.94 -0.92 -12.64
N GLN A 124 4.74 -1.98 -11.86
CA GLN A 124 3.66 -2.95 -12.06
C GLN A 124 2.29 -2.29 -12.00
N TYR A 125 2.01 -1.48 -10.97
CA TYR A 125 0.72 -0.79 -10.82
C TYR A 125 0.52 0.27 -11.89
N THR A 126 1.57 0.96 -12.32
CA THR A 126 1.47 1.92 -13.43
C THR A 126 1.15 1.21 -14.74
N ALA A 127 1.81 0.08 -15.01
CA ALA A 127 1.53 -0.75 -16.19
C ALA A 127 0.11 -1.35 -16.13
N GLN A 128 -0.32 -1.82 -14.96
CA GLN A 128 -1.66 -2.35 -14.75
C GLN A 128 -2.74 -1.27 -14.92
N PHE A 129 -2.47 -0.05 -14.45
CA PHE A 129 -3.35 1.10 -14.63
C PHE A 129 -3.51 1.42 -16.12
N LEU A 130 -2.40 1.65 -16.84
CA LEU A 130 -2.42 1.98 -18.27
C LEU A 130 -3.01 0.85 -19.11
N GLY A 131 -2.56 -0.39 -18.88
CA GLY A 131 -3.08 -1.58 -19.56
C GLY A 131 -4.56 -1.82 -19.29
N GLY A 132 -5.03 -1.55 -18.06
CA GLY A 132 -6.44 -1.60 -17.69
C GLY A 132 -7.27 -0.59 -18.48
N PHE A 133 -6.82 0.67 -18.60
CA PHE A 133 -7.51 1.68 -19.39
C PHE A 133 -7.57 1.33 -20.88
N ILE A 134 -6.44 0.91 -21.46
CA ILE A 134 -6.40 0.53 -22.88
C ILE A 134 -7.41 -0.59 -23.17
N VAL A 135 -7.43 -1.61 -22.32
CA VAL A 135 -8.38 -2.72 -22.45
C VAL A 135 -9.83 -2.26 -22.25
N ALA A 136 -10.11 -1.43 -21.24
CA ALA A 136 -11.45 -0.94 -20.95
C ALA A 136 -12.03 -0.13 -22.14
N PHE A 137 -11.24 0.79 -22.70
CA PHE A 137 -11.64 1.57 -23.88
C PHE A 137 -11.81 0.71 -25.14
N SER A 138 -11.11 -0.43 -25.25
CA SER A 138 -11.20 -1.31 -26.41
C SER A 138 -12.51 -2.12 -26.44
N TYR A 139 -13.11 -2.43 -25.28
CA TYR A 139 -14.35 -3.21 -25.20
C TYR A 139 -15.59 -2.35 -25.38
N ASP A 140 -15.76 -1.35 -24.51
CA ASP A 140 -16.88 -0.42 -24.59
C ASP A 140 -16.48 0.93 -24.01
N TRP A 141 -16.31 1.91 -24.90
CA TRP A 141 -15.92 3.26 -24.53
C TRP A 141 -17.03 4.00 -23.76
N ARG A 142 -18.31 3.66 -23.97
CA ARG A 142 -19.45 4.33 -23.32
C ARG A 142 -19.56 3.92 -21.85
N LEU A 143 -19.48 2.62 -21.57
CA LEU A 143 -19.55 2.11 -20.20
C LEU A 143 -18.31 2.55 -19.40
N THR A 144 -17.13 2.56 -20.05
CA THR A 144 -15.88 3.03 -19.45
C THR A 144 -15.94 4.51 -19.09
N LEU A 145 -16.52 5.38 -19.94
CA LEU A 145 -16.69 6.81 -19.65
C LEU A 145 -17.59 7.08 -18.43
N ILE A 146 -18.69 6.33 -18.30
CA ILE A 146 -19.58 6.45 -17.15
C ILE A 146 -18.81 6.10 -15.86
N MET A 147 -18.09 4.98 -15.84
CA MET A 147 -17.29 4.56 -14.69
C MET A 147 -16.13 5.52 -14.39
N MET A 148 -15.52 6.08 -15.45
CA MET A 148 -14.44 7.06 -15.31
C MET A 148 -14.91 8.39 -14.69
N SER A 149 -16.18 8.75 -14.84
CA SER A 149 -16.75 9.94 -14.20
C SER A 149 -16.85 9.83 -12.67
N LEU A 150 -17.01 8.62 -12.14
CA LEU A 150 -17.03 8.35 -10.69
C LEU A 150 -15.62 8.30 -10.08
N SER A 151 -14.62 7.86 -10.85
CA SER A 151 -13.23 7.73 -10.42
C SER A 151 -12.62 9.02 -9.81
N PRO A 152 -12.76 10.23 -10.38
CA PRO A 152 -12.18 11.44 -9.79
C PRO A 152 -12.84 11.82 -8.46
N ILE A 153 -14.14 11.53 -8.27
CA ILE A 153 -14.83 11.77 -6.99
C ILE A 153 -14.20 10.88 -5.90
N MET A 154 -13.92 9.62 -6.25
CA MET A 154 -13.23 8.67 -5.38
C MET A 154 -11.81 9.09 -5.05
N ILE A 155 -11.03 9.50 -6.06
CA ILE A 155 -9.66 10.00 -5.88
C ILE A 155 -9.65 11.24 -4.99
N PHE A 156 -10.61 12.16 -5.18
CA PHE A 156 -10.70 13.37 -4.39
C PHE A 156 -11.03 13.06 -2.92
N CYS A 157 -12.02 12.20 -2.66
CA CYS A 157 -12.37 11.79 -1.30
C CYS A 157 -11.21 11.05 -0.61
N GLY A 158 -10.59 10.09 -1.30
CA GLY A 158 -9.43 9.36 -0.79
C GLY A 158 -8.23 10.27 -0.52
N GLY A 159 -7.94 11.18 -1.44
CA GLY A 159 -6.86 12.17 -1.30
C GLY A 159 -7.10 13.15 -0.15
N PHE A 160 -8.35 13.59 0.04
CA PHE A 160 -8.72 14.43 1.18
C PHE A 160 -8.52 13.69 2.51
N ILE A 161 -8.99 12.45 2.62
CA ILE A 161 -8.79 11.61 3.82
C ILE A 161 -7.31 11.38 4.09
N ALA A 162 -6.53 11.02 3.06
CA ALA A 162 -5.09 10.79 3.18
C ALA A 162 -4.36 12.05 3.65
N LYS A 163 -4.70 13.22 3.10
CA LYS A 163 -4.13 14.50 3.51
C LYS A 163 -4.45 14.83 4.96
N VAL A 164 -5.72 14.72 5.35
CA VAL A 164 -6.16 14.97 6.74
C VAL A 164 -5.47 14.00 7.70
N MET A 165 -5.39 12.73 7.34
CA MET A 165 -4.72 11.70 8.14
C MET A 165 -3.23 12.01 8.31
N ALA A 166 -2.54 12.41 7.24
CA ALA A 166 -1.12 12.78 7.29
C ALA A 166 -0.89 14.01 8.19
N THR A 167 -1.67 15.08 8.00
CA THR A 167 -1.54 16.30 8.82
C THR A 167 -1.88 16.05 10.29
N ALA A 168 -2.91 15.27 10.57
CA ALA A 168 -3.31 14.94 11.93
C ALA A 168 -2.27 14.05 12.61
N THR A 169 -1.67 13.11 11.88
CA THR A 169 -0.60 12.24 12.41
C THR A 169 0.66 13.04 12.72
N ALA A 170 1.04 14.00 11.86
CA ALA A 170 2.16 14.89 12.13
C ALA A 170 1.91 15.78 13.37
N ALA A 171 0.70 16.32 13.51
CA ALA A 171 0.31 17.10 14.69
C ALA A 171 0.31 16.25 15.97
N GLN A 172 -0.23 15.03 15.89
CA GLN A 172 -0.22 14.05 16.97
C GLN A 172 1.21 13.74 17.42
N ALA A 173 2.11 13.39 16.48
CA ALA A 173 3.51 13.10 16.76
C ALA A 173 4.22 14.27 17.48
N LYS A 174 3.94 15.51 17.07
CA LYS A 174 4.50 16.71 17.72
C LYS A 174 4.04 16.85 19.18
N ARG A 175 2.78 16.54 19.49
CA ARG A 175 2.27 16.60 20.88
C ARG A 175 2.81 15.44 21.74
N TYR A 176 2.92 14.24 21.18
CA TYR A 176 3.56 13.13 21.86
C TYR A 176 5.05 13.38 22.14
N ALA A 177 5.75 14.11 21.27
CA ALA A 177 7.14 14.49 21.52
C ALA A 177 7.30 15.35 22.79
N VAL A 178 6.31 16.21 23.11
CA VAL A 178 6.33 17.01 24.35
C VAL A 178 6.15 16.14 25.59
N ALA A 179 5.22 15.17 25.54
CA ALA A 179 5.09 14.18 26.61
C ALA A 179 6.38 13.34 26.76
N GLY A 180 6.98 12.96 25.63
CA GLY A 180 8.27 12.27 25.59
C GLY A 180 9.39 13.06 26.25
N SER A 181 9.50 14.37 25.98
CA SER A 181 10.51 15.22 26.63
C SER A 181 10.29 15.37 28.13
N ILE A 182 9.03 15.42 28.59
CA ILE A 182 8.71 15.45 30.03
C ILE A 182 9.15 14.14 30.70
N ALA A 183 8.84 13.00 30.09
CA ALA A 183 9.28 11.71 30.60
C ALA A 183 10.81 11.60 30.64
N GLU A 184 11.49 12.08 29.60
CA GLU A 184 12.96 12.08 29.54
C GLU A 184 13.58 12.95 30.64
N GLU A 185 13.00 14.14 30.91
CA GLU A 185 13.44 15.04 31.99
C GLU A 185 13.30 14.37 33.37
N VAL A 186 12.13 13.77 33.63
CA VAL A 186 11.83 13.07 34.89
C VAL A 186 12.75 11.86 35.09
N LEU A 187 12.98 11.08 34.05
CA LEU A 187 13.87 9.91 34.10
C LEU A 187 15.33 10.30 34.28
N SER A 188 15.78 11.37 33.60
CA SER A 188 17.13 11.90 33.75
C SER A 188 17.38 12.45 35.17
N SER A 189 16.33 13.03 35.77
CA SER A 189 16.37 13.66 37.09
C SER A 189 15.69 12.83 38.19
N ILE A 190 15.65 11.50 38.06
CA ILE A 190 14.85 10.63 38.95
C ILE A 190 15.24 10.78 40.44
N ARG A 191 16.51 11.07 40.71
CA ARG A 191 17.03 11.25 42.07
C ARG A 191 16.47 12.51 42.73
N THR A 192 16.32 13.62 41.98
CA THR A 192 15.74 14.86 42.53
C THR A 192 14.24 14.71 42.71
N VAL A 193 13.53 14.07 41.78
CA VAL A 193 12.09 13.78 41.91
C VAL A 193 11.82 12.96 43.16
N HIS A 194 12.62 11.93 43.43
CA HIS A 194 12.54 11.15 44.68
C HIS A 194 12.90 11.97 45.93
N ALA A 195 13.93 12.82 45.86
CA ALA A 195 14.37 13.64 46.99
C ALA A 195 13.30 14.65 47.45
N PHE A 196 12.49 15.15 46.51
CA PHE A 196 11.39 16.09 46.80
C PHE A 196 10.02 15.41 46.90
N ASN A 197 9.94 14.07 46.79
CA ASN A 197 8.69 13.30 46.80
C ASN A 197 7.65 13.82 45.78
N ALA A 198 8.12 14.24 44.61
CA ALA A 198 7.33 14.96 43.60
C ALA A 198 6.75 14.04 42.51
N GLN A 199 6.70 12.72 42.73
CA GLN A 199 6.26 11.77 41.69
C GLN A 199 4.86 12.09 41.16
N GLN A 200 3.93 12.41 42.07
CA GLN A 200 2.53 12.65 41.71
C GLN A 200 2.36 13.93 40.89
N HIS A 201 3.18 14.95 41.17
CA HIS A 201 3.18 16.19 40.38
C HIS A 201 3.64 15.95 38.94
N GLU A 202 4.68 15.15 38.75
CA GLU A 202 5.21 14.83 37.42
C GLU A 202 4.28 13.87 36.63
N VAL A 203 3.57 12.97 37.33
CA VAL A 203 2.51 12.14 36.73
C VAL A 203 1.38 13.02 36.18
N ASP A 204 0.87 13.96 36.98
CA ASP A 204 -0.17 14.91 36.52
C ASP A 204 0.31 15.76 35.33
N ARG A 205 1.58 16.16 35.33
CA ARG A 205 2.21 16.93 34.24
C ARG A 205 2.26 16.12 32.94
N PHE A 206 2.62 14.84 33.04
CA PHE A 206 2.66 13.92 31.91
C PHE A 206 1.24 13.60 31.39
N GLU A 207 0.28 13.40 32.28
CA GLU A 207 -1.11 13.13 31.92
C GLU A 207 -1.75 14.31 31.17
N LYS A 208 -1.52 15.55 31.63
CA LYS A 208 -1.95 16.77 30.91
C LYS A 208 -1.35 16.87 29.51
N ALA A 209 -0.08 16.52 29.34
CA ALA A 209 0.57 16.51 28.03
C ALA A 209 0.00 15.42 27.10
N LEU A 210 -0.39 14.26 27.65
CA LEU A 210 -1.04 13.17 26.92
C LEU A 210 -2.47 13.52 26.48
N GLU A 211 -3.24 14.23 27.31
CA GLU A 211 -4.62 14.61 27.00
C GLU A 211 -4.71 15.48 25.74
N ALA A 212 -3.74 16.38 25.55
CA ALA A 212 -3.61 17.17 24.34
C ALA A 212 -3.36 16.33 23.07
N GLY A 213 -2.68 15.19 23.18
CA GLY A 213 -2.51 14.22 22.08
C GLY A 213 -3.76 13.38 21.84
N ARG A 214 -4.45 12.97 22.92
CA ARG A 214 -5.67 12.16 22.87
C ARG A 214 -6.81 12.88 22.15
N THR A 215 -7.03 14.16 22.46
CA THR A 215 -8.11 14.96 21.85
C THR A 215 -7.94 15.12 20.33
N GLU A 216 -6.72 15.27 19.82
CA GLU A 216 -6.45 15.27 18.37
C GLU A 216 -6.66 13.90 17.74
N GLY A 217 -6.27 12.84 18.46
CA GLY A 217 -6.53 11.47 18.02
C GLY A 217 -8.03 11.21 17.84
N ILE A 218 -8.86 11.67 18.77
CA ILE A 218 -10.33 11.54 18.68
C ILE A 218 -10.88 12.31 17.49
N LYS A 219 -10.47 13.58 17.32
CA LYS A 219 -10.90 14.41 16.16
C LYS A 219 -10.49 13.77 14.83
N LYS A 220 -9.25 13.26 14.74
CA LYS A 220 -8.74 12.53 13.58
C LYS A 220 -9.62 11.32 13.25
N SER A 221 -9.92 10.50 14.25
CA SER A 221 -10.71 9.27 14.06
C SER A 221 -12.12 9.57 13.54
N ILE A 222 -12.75 10.64 14.03
CA ILE A 222 -14.08 11.04 13.54
C ILE A 222 -14.01 11.47 12.07
N VAL A 223 -13.03 12.30 11.69
CA VAL A 223 -12.92 12.78 10.30
C VAL A 223 -12.56 11.64 9.34
N VAL A 224 -11.66 10.75 9.75
CA VAL A 224 -11.30 9.55 8.95
C VAL A 224 -12.50 8.61 8.83
N GLY A 225 -13.23 8.37 9.92
CA GLY A 225 -14.42 7.51 9.92
C GLY A 225 -15.55 8.07 9.05
N ALA A 226 -15.83 9.36 9.13
CA ALA A 226 -16.80 10.03 8.27
C ALA A 226 -16.39 10.00 6.80
N GLY A 227 -15.10 10.21 6.51
CA GLY A 227 -14.56 10.09 5.16
C GLY A 227 -14.69 8.68 4.59
N LEU A 228 -14.41 7.65 5.40
CA LEU A 228 -14.55 6.26 5.01
C LEU A 228 -16.02 5.89 4.72
N ALA A 229 -16.94 6.36 5.57
CA ALA A 229 -18.38 6.17 5.37
C ALA A 229 -18.85 6.81 4.05
N LEU A 230 -18.38 8.03 3.75
CA LEU A 230 -18.68 8.72 2.49
C LEU A 230 -18.15 7.93 1.27
N THR A 231 -16.94 7.38 1.35
CA THR A 231 -16.40 6.55 0.26
C THR A 231 -17.23 5.28 0.03
N PHE A 232 -17.68 4.61 1.09
CA PHE A 232 -18.57 3.45 0.93
C PHE A 232 -19.92 3.83 0.35
N LEU A 233 -20.49 4.97 0.75
CA LEU A 233 -21.74 5.47 0.17
C LEU A 233 -21.60 5.68 -1.34
N THR A 234 -20.48 6.24 -1.81
CA THR A 234 -20.25 6.43 -3.25
C THR A 234 -20.01 5.13 -4.04
N ILE A 235 -19.62 4.04 -3.38
CA ILE A 235 -19.44 2.72 -4.02
C ILE A 235 -20.79 2.03 -4.24
N PHE A 236 -21.70 2.20 -3.28
CA PHE A 236 -22.97 1.47 -3.23
C PHE A 236 -24.18 2.30 -3.69
N ALA A 237 -23.99 3.56 -4.07
CA ALA A 237 -25.00 4.45 -4.64
C ALA A 237 -25.09 4.27 -6.17
#